data_AF-A0A822FND5-F1
#
_entry.id   AF-A0A822FND5-F1
#
_cell.length_a   1.000
_cell.length_b   1.000
_cell.length_c   1.000
_cell.angle_alpha   90.00
_cell.angle_beta   90.00
_cell.angle_gamma   90.00
#
_symmetry.space_group_name_H-M   'P 1'
#
loop_
_entity.id
_entity.type
_entity.pdbx_description
1 polymer ?
#
loop_
_entity_poly.entity_id
_entity_poly.type
_entity_poly.pdbx_seq_one_letter_code
_entity_poly.pdbx_strand_id
1 'polypeptide(L)'
;MTTNHKPLSIIAKCALCSIKTELFVCSHCDKVICQICIDKHQLKLNETLKEQWNLCKTKYFNLFRLSDNNAKDMENVENEIDRIRLLINQRYMDLVNLLEQEKNNLLNKIEEYIQLNLSNVSHTDLQQIFDSINQRLNSIFEDPNASYDTEDFLLEVEHFNRLMYSREKQIQTNSLKVCY
;
A
#
# COMPACT_ATOMS: atom_id res chain seq x y z
N MET A 1 -10.55 -62.47 44.43
CA MET A 1 -11.89 -62.65 45.03
C MET A 1 -12.81 -61.61 44.42
N THR A 2 -13.61 -62.00 43.43
CA THR A 2 -14.57 -61.12 42.75
C THR A 2 -15.85 -61.08 43.58
N THR A 3 -16.13 -59.94 44.23
CA THR A 3 -17.38 -59.77 44.97
C THR A 3 -18.52 -59.56 43.97
N ASN A 4 -19.33 -60.60 43.80
CA ASN A 4 -20.59 -60.58 43.07
C ASN A 4 -21.61 -59.73 43.86
N HIS A 5 -21.50 -58.40 43.77
CA HIS A 5 -22.52 -57.50 44.29
C HIS A 5 -23.73 -57.57 43.36
N LYS A 6 -24.67 -58.46 43.69
CA LYS A 6 -26.01 -58.44 43.11
C LYS A 6 -26.63 -57.08 43.48
N PRO A 7 -26.95 -56.20 42.53
CA PRO A 7 -27.53 -54.90 42.86
C PRO A 7 -28.83 -55.11 43.66
N LEU A 8 -28.98 -54.37 44.76
CA LEU A 8 -30.18 -54.37 45.59
C LEU A 8 -31.37 -53.96 44.71
N SER A 9 -32.17 -54.95 44.32
CA SER A 9 -33.32 -54.74 43.46
C SER A 9 -34.51 -54.29 44.29
N ILE A 10 -34.87 -53.00 44.18
CA ILE A 10 -36.07 -52.46 44.81
C ILE A 10 -37.21 -52.56 43.79
N ILE A 11 -38.23 -53.36 44.11
CA ILE A 11 -39.45 -53.43 43.30
C ILE A 11 -40.40 -52.32 43.77
N ALA A 12 -40.50 -51.25 42.98
CA ALA A 12 -41.37 -50.11 43.27
C ALA A 12 -41.94 -49.51 41.98
N LYS A 13 -42.84 -48.52 42.11
CA LYS A 13 -43.33 -47.77 40.94
C LYS A 13 -42.24 -46.82 40.45
N CYS A 14 -41.89 -46.89 39.17
CA CYS A 14 -40.98 -45.95 38.55
C CYS A 14 -41.58 -44.54 38.55
N ALA A 15 -40.83 -43.54 39.03
CA ALA A 15 -41.31 -42.17 39.14
C ALA A 15 -41.64 -41.51 37.77
N LEU A 16 -41.04 -41.99 36.68
CA LEU A 16 -41.24 -41.44 35.34
C LEU A 16 -42.42 -42.08 34.58
N CYS A 17 -42.52 -43.40 34.61
CA CYS A 17 -43.54 -44.12 33.83
C CYS A 17 -44.66 -44.75 34.68
N SER A 18 -44.59 -44.64 36.01
CA SER A 18 -45.56 -45.20 36.98
C SER A 18 -45.73 -46.72 36.96
N ILE A 19 -44.91 -47.45 36.18
CA ILE A 19 -44.92 -48.91 36.11
C ILE A 19 -44.22 -49.48 37.35
N LYS A 20 -44.84 -50.48 38.00
CA LYS A 20 -44.25 -51.23 39.11
C LYS A 20 -43.26 -52.26 38.57
N THR A 21 -41.98 -52.07 38.83
CA THR A 21 -40.91 -52.92 38.31
C THR A 21 -39.63 -52.75 39.16
N GLU A 22 -38.57 -53.45 38.80
CA GLU A 22 -37.24 -53.26 39.36
C GLU A 22 -36.69 -51.88 38.98
N LEU A 23 -36.20 -51.16 39.99
CA LEU A 23 -35.60 -49.84 39.81
C LEU A 23 -34.08 -49.89 39.96
N PHE A 24 -33.41 -49.08 39.16
CA PHE A 24 -31.97 -48.92 39.12
C PHE A 24 -31.60 -47.44 39.22
N VAL A 25 -30.39 -47.15 39.68
CA VAL A 25 -29.86 -45.79 39.66
C VAL A 25 -29.33 -45.48 38.27
N CYS A 26 -29.83 -44.42 37.64
CA CYS A 26 -29.31 -43.95 36.35
C CYS A 26 -27.94 -43.29 36.55
N SER A 27 -26.89 -43.82 35.91
CA SER A 27 -25.50 -43.33 36.03
C SER A 27 -25.27 -41.90 35.52
N HIS A 28 -26.21 -41.32 34.77
CA HIS A 28 -26.08 -39.97 34.20
C HIS A 28 -26.69 -38.88 35.10
N CYS A 29 -27.73 -39.20 35.88
CA CYS A 29 -28.49 -38.20 36.63
C CYS A 29 -28.87 -38.62 38.05
N ASP A 30 -28.33 -39.75 38.52
CA ASP A 30 -28.53 -40.36 39.84
C ASP A 30 -30.00 -40.62 40.22
N LYS A 31 -30.92 -40.55 39.24
CA LYS A 31 -32.34 -40.83 39.45
C LYS A 31 -32.58 -42.34 39.53
N VAL A 32 -33.40 -42.76 40.51
CA VAL A 32 -33.84 -44.14 40.67
C VAL A 32 -35.06 -44.40 39.77
N ILE A 33 -34.86 -45.08 38.65
CA ILE A 33 -35.86 -45.29 37.59
C ILE A 33 -35.78 -46.72 37.03
N CYS A 34 -36.80 -47.16 36.28
CA CYS A 34 -36.76 -48.48 35.65
C CYS A 34 -35.81 -48.52 34.43
N GLN A 35 -35.37 -49.72 34.06
CA GLN A 35 -34.46 -49.93 32.93
C GLN A 35 -34.97 -49.31 31.61
N ILE A 36 -36.26 -49.44 31.30
CA ILE A 36 -36.86 -48.87 30.08
C ILE A 36 -36.67 -47.34 30.03
N CYS A 37 -36.82 -46.66 31.17
CA CYS A 37 -36.61 -45.23 31.25
C CYS A 37 -35.12 -44.85 31.15
N ILE A 38 -34.21 -45.70 31.66
CA ILE A 38 -32.76 -45.54 31.50
C ILE A 38 -32.40 -45.65 30.01
N ASP A 39 -32.88 -46.68 29.32
CA ASP A 39 -32.58 -46.91 27.90
C ASP A 39 -33.08 -45.75 27.03
N LYS A 40 -34.33 -45.28 27.27
CA LYS A 40 -34.88 -44.10 26.58
C LYS A 40 -34.07 -42.83 26.86
N HIS A 41 -33.62 -42.65 28.11
CA HIS A 41 -32.81 -41.49 28.49
C HIS A 41 -31.44 -41.52 27.80
N GLN A 42 -30.77 -42.68 27.78
CA GLN A 42 -29.51 -42.88 27.08
C GLN A 42 -29.64 -42.67 25.57
N LEU A 43 -30.71 -43.18 24.95
CA LEU A 43 -31.00 -42.96 23.53
C LEU A 43 -31.08 -41.47 23.22
N LYS A 44 -31.87 -40.72 23.99
CA LYS A 44 -32.06 -39.28 23.78
C LYS A 44 -30.78 -38.48 24.01
N LEU A 45 -29.97 -38.88 25.00
CA LEU A 45 -28.65 -38.28 25.24
C LEU A 45 -27.72 -38.51 24.05
N ASN A 46 -27.67 -39.74 23.52
CA ASN A 46 -26.84 -40.08 22.37
C ASN A 46 -27.29 -39.33 21.10
N GLU A 47 -28.60 -39.20 20.87
CA GLU A 47 -29.15 -38.40 19.77
C GLU A 47 -28.73 -36.93 19.90
N THR A 48 -28.93 -36.34 21.08
CA THR A 48 -28.56 -34.94 21.35
C THR A 48 -27.05 -34.71 21.17
N LEU A 49 -26.22 -35.61 21.69
CA LEU A 49 -24.76 -35.55 21.54
C LEU A 49 -24.36 -35.64 20.07
N LYS A 50 -24.98 -36.52 19.29
CA LYS A 50 -24.72 -36.67 17.86
C LYS A 50 -25.12 -35.41 17.09
N GLU A 51 -26.25 -34.81 17.41
CA GLU A 51 -26.69 -33.54 16.81
C GLU A 51 -25.71 -32.39 17.12
N GLN A 52 -25.35 -32.21 18.39
CA GLN A 52 -24.41 -31.17 18.81
C GLN A 52 -23.02 -31.38 18.21
N TRP A 53 -22.56 -32.62 18.13
CA TRP A 53 -21.31 -32.99 17.47
C TRP A 53 -21.33 -32.62 15.98
N ASN A 54 -22.41 -32.96 15.26
CA ASN A 54 -22.56 -32.61 13.85
C ASN A 54 -22.61 -31.09 13.64
N LEU A 55 -23.30 -30.36 14.52
CA LEU A 55 -23.33 -28.90 14.48
C LEU A 55 -21.94 -28.30 14.68
N CYS A 56 -21.20 -28.78 15.68
CA CYS A 56 -19.83 -28.35 15.95
C CYS A 56 -18.92 -28.62 14.75
N LYS A 57 -18.99 -29.84 14.20
CA LYS A 57 -18.23 -30.26 13.03
C LYS A 57 -18.51 -29.35 11.83
N THR A 58 -19.77 -29.06 11.52
CA THR A 58 -20.14 -28.16 10.42
C THR A 58 -19.62 -26.75 10.64
N LYS A 59 -19.76 -26.19 11.85
CA LYS A 59 -19.22 -24.87 12.18
C LYS A 59 -17.70 -24.82 12.02
N TYR A 60 -17.00 -25.85 12.47
CA TYR A 60 -15.56 -25.96 12.31
C TYR A 60 -15.15 -25.94 10.83
N PHE A 61 -15.79 -26.75 9.98
CA PHE A 61 -15.48 -26.75 8.55
C PHE A 61 -15.77 -25.41 7.87
N ASN A 62 -16.82 -24.72 8.28
CA ASN A 62 -17.12 -23.39 7.76
C ASN A 62 -16.04 -22.37 8.16
N LEU A 63 -15.59 -22.39 9.42
CA LEU A 63 -14.50 -21.53 9.89
C LEU A 63 -13.18 -21.85 9.19
N PHE A 64 -12.85 -23.13 9.03
CA PHE A 64 -11.67 -23.57 8.30
C PHE A 64 -11.68 -23.07 6.85
N ARG A 65 -12.80 -23.23 6.14
CA ARG A 65 -12.95 -22.72 4.77
C ARG A 65 -12.83 -21.20 4.68
N LEU A 66 -13.39 -20.46 5.63
CA LEU A 66 -13.25 -19.00 5.69
C LEU A 66 -11.80 -18.60 5.93
N SER A 67 -11.08 -19.32 6.79
CA SER A 67 -9.65 -19.10 7.03
C SER A 67 -8.83 -19.33 5.75
N ASP A 68 -9.10 -20.42 5.02
CA ASP A 68 -8.40 -20.71 3.75
C ASP A 68 -8.66 -19.65 2.68
N ASN A 69 -9.90 -19.15 2.58
CA ASN A 69 -10.23 -18.07 1.66
C ASN A 69 -9.52 -16.77 2.06
N ASN A 70 -9.52 -16.42 3.34
CA ASN A 70 -8.81 -15.24 3.83
C ASN A 70 -7.30 -15.32 3.54
N ALA A 71 -6.69 -16.50 3.67
CA ALA A 71 -5.28 -16.69 3.34
C ALA A 71 -5.00 -16.41 1.85
N LYS A 72 -5.86 -16.89 0.95
CA LYS A 72 -5.76 -16.60 -0.49
C LYS A 72 -6.00 -15.13 -0.81
N ASP A 73 -6.95 -14.50 -0.14
CA ASP A 73 -7.24 -13.09 -0.33
C ASP A 73 -6.05 -12.23 0.12
N MET A 74 -5.37 -12.61 1.22
CA MET A 74 -4.13 -11.95 1.65
C MET A 74 -3.00 -12.11 0.62
N GLU A 75 -2.79 -13.32 0.10
CA GLU A 75 -1.81 -13.56 -0.96
C GLU A 75 -2.10 -12.72 -2.22
N ASN A 76 -3.37 -12.61 -2.62
CA ASN A 76 -3.78 -11.78 -3.75
C ASN A 76 -3.49 -10.29 -3.49
N VAL A 77 -3.74 -9.81 -2.28
CA VAL A 77 -3.44 -8.42 -1.89
C VAL A 77 -1.94 -8.15 -1.91
N GLU A 78 -1.12 -9.08 -1.40
CA GLU A 78 0.34 -8.96 -1.44
C GLU A 78 0.86 -8.88 -2.89
N ASN A 79 0.36 -9.75 -3.76
CA ASN A 79 0.70 -9.74 -5.18
C ASN A 79 0.32 -8.42 -5.87
N GLU A 80 -0.85 -7.86 -5.55
CA GLU A 80 -1.29 -6.58 -6.13
C GLU A 80 -0.46 -5.40 -5.60
N ILE A 81 -0.06 -5.43 -4.32
CA ILE A 81 0.87 -4.44 -3.75
C ILE A 81 2.20 -4.45 -4.51
N ASP A 82 2.77 -5.62 -4.77
CA ASP A 82 4.04 -5.74 -5.49
C ASP A 82 3.92 -5.30 -6.95
N ARG A 83 2.78 -5.59 -7.60
CA ARG A 83 2.47 -5.07 -8.93
C ARG A 83 2.40 -3.54 -8.94
N ILE A 84 1.71 -2.93 -7.98
CA ILE A 84 1.60 -1.47 -7.87
C ILE A 84 2.97 -0.84 -7.65
N ARG A 85 3.82 -1.43 -6.77
CA ARG A 85 5.20 -0.97 -6.56
C ARG A 85 6.01 -0.97 -7.85
N LEU A 86 5.91 -2.04 -8.64
CA LEU A 86 6.59 -2.14 -9.93
C LEU A 86 6.11 -1.04 -10.90
N LEU A 87 4.80 -0.79 -10.97
CA LEU A 87 4.24 0.26 -11.81
C LEU A 87 4.69 1.66 -11.38
N ILE A 88 4.72 1.95 -10.08
CA ILE A 88 5.22 3.23 -9.55
C ILE A 88 6.68 3.44 -9.96
N ASN A 89 7.52 2.42 -9.76
CA ASN A 89 8.93 2.50 -10.14
C ASN A 89 9.11 2.71 -11.65
N GLN A 90 8.32 2.02 -12.47
CA GLN A 90 8.34 2.22 -13.92
C GLN A 90 7.98 3.66 -14.30
N ARG A 91 6.89 4.20 -13.74
CA ARG A 91 6.46 5.58 -14.00
C ARG A 91 7.48 6.62 -13.53
N TYR A 92 8.12 6.37 -12.40
CA TYR A 92 9.21 7.21 -11.92
C TYR A 92 10.38 7.23 -12.91
N MET A 93 10.81 6.06 -13.40
CA MET A 93 11.88 5.99 -14.40
C MET A 93 11.50 6.64 -15.73
N ASP A 94 10.26 6.47 -16.19
CA ASP A 94 9.75 7.16 -17.38
C ASP A 94 9.86 8.69 -17.23
N LEU A 95 9.48 9.22 -16.07
CA LEU A 95 9.55 10.65 -15.78
C LEU A 95 10.99 11.15 -15.75
N VAL A 96 11.91 10.42 -15.10
CA VAL A 96 13.34 10.76 -15.06
C VAL A 96 13.92 10.82 -16.47
N ASN A 97 13.59 9.85 -17.33
CA ASN A 97 14.04 9.83 -18.72
C ASN A 97 13.53 11.02 -19.52
N LEU A 98 12.25 11.41 -19.34
CA LEU A 98 11.67 12.59 -19.99
C LEU A 98 12.34 13.89 -19.54
N LEU A 99 12.62 14.03 -18.24
CA LEU A 99 13.32 15.20 -17.70
C LEU A 99 14.75 15.31 -18.24
N GLU A 100 15.47 14.19 -18.35
CA GLU A 100 16.82 14.18 -18.91
C GLU A 100 16.81 14.51 -20.41
N GLN A 101 15.83 14.02 -21.17
CA GLN A 101 15.64 14.41 -22.57
C GLN A 101 15.40 15.91 -22.71
N GLU A 102 14.51 16.50 -21.89
CA GLU A 102 14.21 17.92 -21.97
C GLU A 102 15.40 18.79 -21.56
N LYS A 103 16.15 18.38 -20.53
CA LYS A 103 17.42 19.01 -20.16
C LYS A 103 18.40 19.03 -21.33
N ASN A 104 18.60 17.91 -22.02
CA ASN A 104 19.49 17.83 -23.17
C ASN A 104 19.01 18.68 -24.34
N ASN A 105 17.70 18.74 -24.58
CA ASN A 105 17.11 19.63 -25.58
C ASN A 105 17.38 21.11 -25.27
N LEU A 106 17.27 21.53 -24.01
CA LEU A 106 17.56 22.89 -23.58
C LEU A 106 19.05 23.21 -23.73
N LEU A 107 19.94 22.29 -23.35
CA LEU A 107 21.38 22.45 -23.55
C LEU A 107 21.72 22.66 -25.02
N ASN A 108 21.18 21.83 -25.93
CA ASN A 108 21.39 21.99 -27.37
C ASN A 108 20.89 23.36 -27.88
N LYS A 109 19.72 23.83 -27.43
CA LYS A 109 19.20 25.15 -27.79
C LYS A 109 20.10 26.29 -27.31
N ILE A 110 20.67 26.16 -26.11
CA ILE A 110 21.62 27.13 -25.57
C ILE A 110 22.91 27.13 -26.42
N GLU A 111 23.44 25.96 -26.77
CA GLU A 111 24.61 25.83 -27.64
C GLU A 111 24.38 26.45 -29.02
N GLU A 112 23.23 26.18 -29.65
CA GLU A 112 22.82 26.80 -30.92
C GLU A 112 22.74 28.33 -30.80
N TYR A 113 22.13 28.84 -29.72
CA TYR A 113 22.03 30.28 -29.47
C TYR A 113 23.40 30.93 -29.30
N ILE A 114 24.31 30.30 -28.55
CA ILE A 114 25.70 30.73 -28.37
C ILE A 114 26.40 30.77 -29.74
N GLN A 115 26.31 29.72 -30.54
CA GLN A 115 26.95 29.65 -31.86
C GLN A 115 26.43 30.75 -32.83
N LEU A 116 25.11 30.97 -32.86
CA LEU A 116 24.47 31.93 -33.77
C LEU A 116 24.71 33.39 -33.38
N ASN A 117 24.75 33.72 -32.09
CA ASN A 117 24.79 35.11 -31.63
C ASN A 117 26.17 35.56 -31.15
N LEU A 118 27.03 34.64 -30.73
CA LEU A 118 28.33 34.99 -30.12
C LEU A 118 29.52 34.83 -31.07
N SER A 119 29.31 34.27 -32.26
CA SER A 119 30.32 34.25 -33.34
C SER A 119 30.71 35.64 -33.86
N ASN A 120 29.99 36.71 -33.46
CA ASN A 120 30.27 38.11 -33.81
C ASN A 120 30.55 39.03 -32.60
N VAL A 121 30.72 38.49 -31.38
CA VAL A 121 30.98 39.27 -30.17
C VAL A 121 32.44 39.12 -29.77
N SER A 122 33.12 40.22 -29.44
CA SER A 122 34.52 40.16 -29.02
C SER A 122 34.67 39.23 -27.80
N HIS A 123 35.57 38.25 -27.91
CA HIS A 123 35.73 37.12 -26.98
C HIS A 123 35.95 37.55 -25.51
N THR A 124 36.33 38.81 -25.29
CA THR A 124 36.61 39.43 -23.99
C THR A 124 35.35 39.75 -23.18
N ASP A 125 34.27 40.23 -23.80
CA ASP A 125 33.07 40.66 -23.06
C ASP A 125 32.24 39.47 -22.58
N LEU A 126 32.22 38.40 -23.38
CA LEU A 126 31.52 37.15 -23.02
C LEU A 126 32.23 36.37 -21.93
N GLN A 127 33.57 36.36 -21.95
CA GLN A 127 34.34 35.67 -20.93
C GLN A 127 34.08 36.28 -19.54
N GLN A 128 34.01 37.61 -19.45
CA GLN A 128 33.68 38.30 -18.20
C GLN A 128 32.26 37.99 -17.69
N ILE A 129 31.28 37.92 -18.59
CA ILE A 129 29.91 37.57 -18.24
C ILE A 129 29.82 36.10 -17.80
N PHE A 130 30.48 35.19 -18.51
CA PHE A 130 30.48 33.76 -18.21
C PHE A 130 31.18 33.45 -16.89
N ASP A 131 32.32 34.11 -16.63
CA ASP A 131 33.04 33.99 -15.36
C ASP A 131 32.21 34.54 -14.19
N SER A 132 31.50 35.65 -14.39
CA SER A 132 30.59 36.22 -13.38
C SER A 132 29.39 35.32 -13.07
N ILE A 133 28.81 34.65 -14.08
CA ILE A 133 27.68 33.72 -13.90
C ILE A 133 28.14 32.45 -13.19
N ASN A 134 29.28 31.87 -13.57
CA ASN A 134 29.82 30.68 -12.92
C ASN A 134 30.20 30.93 -11.46
N GLN A 135 30.76 32.10 -11.14
CA GLN A 135 31.12 32.46 -9.78
C GLN A 135 29.89 32.53 -8.85
N ARG A 136 28.75 33.00 -9.38
CA ARG A 136 27.48 33.06 -8.65
C ARG A 136 26.71 31.75 -8.61
N LEU A 137 26.75 30.93 -9.68
CA LEU A 137 26.18 29.59 -9.64
C LEU A 137 26.90 28.71 -8.60
N ASN A 138 28.23 28.78 -8.56
CA ASN A 138 29.00 28.04 -7.56
C ASN A 138 28.69 28.51 -6.12
N SER A 139 28.45 29.80 -5.90
CA SER A 139 28.03 30.27 -4.57
C SER A 139 26.61 29.84 -4.18
N ILE A 140 25.69 29.68 -5.15
CA ILE A 140 24.34 29.15 -4.93
C ILE A 140 24.38 27.66 -4.54
N PHE A 141 25.32 26.88 -5.08
CA PHE A 141 25.46 25.45 -4.76
C PHE A 141 26.22 25.17 -3.45
N GLU A 142 26.91 26.16 -2.87
CA GLU A 142 27.70 26.01 -1.64
C GLU A 142 26.90 26.25 -0.33
N ASP A 143 25.72 26.89 -0.36
CA ASP A 143 24.86 27.02 0.82
C ASP A 143 23.34 26.94 0.50
N PRO A 144 22.69 25.78 0.72
CA PRO A 144 21.27 25.58 0.44
C PRO A 144 20.31 26.33 1.40
N ASN A 145 20.82 27.06 2.41
CA ASN A 145 20.01 27.84 3.36
C ASN A 145 20.14 29.36 3.18
N ALA A 146 20.94 29.84 2.23
CA ALA A 146 21.01 31.26 1.94
C ALA A 146 19.69 31.73 1.31
N SER A 147 18.93 32.52 2.06
CA SER A 147 17.78 33.28 1.57
C SER A 147 18.28 34.31 0.56
N TYR A 148 18.37 33.91 -0.71
CA TYR A 148 18.66 34.85 -1.78
C TYR A 148 17.40 35.64 -2.10
N ASP A 149 17.50 36.98 -2.05
CA ASP A 149 16.46 37.88 -2.55
C ASP A 149 16.33 37.67 -4.06
N THR A 150 15.45 36.74 -4.41
CA THR A 150 15.10 36.36 -5.79
C THR A 150 14.72 37.57 -6.64
N GLU A 151 14.25 38.65 -5.99
CA GLU A 151 13.83 39.90 -6.61
C GLU A 151 15.01 40.66 -7.24
N ASP A 152 16.17 40.72 -6.58
CA ASP A 152 17.38 41.37 -7.13
C ASP A 152 17.93 40.59 -8.34
N PHE A 153 17.90 39.27 -8.30
CA PHE A 153 18.30 38.43 -9.43
C PHE A 153 17.36 38.59 -10.63
N LEU A 154 16.05 38.63 -10.38
CA LEU A 154 15.07 38.85 -11.45
C LEU A 154 15.19 40.26 -12.05
N LEU A 155 15.52 41.28 -11.23
CA LEU A 155 15.79 42.64 -11.71
C LEU A 155 17.06 42.72 -12.59
N GLU A 156 18.11 42.00 -12.24
CA GLU A 156 19.33 41.92 -13.06
C GLU A 156 19.09 41.14 -14.37
N VAL A 157 18.32 40.04 -14.33
CA VAL A 157 17.93 39.28 -15.53
C VAL A 157 17.01 40.13 -16.43
N GLU A 158 16.09 40.89 -15.87
CA GLU A 158 15.30 41.86 -16.62
C GLU A 158 16.16 42.98 -17.21
N HIS A 159 17.15 43.48 -16.48
CA HIS A 159 18.06 44.50 -16.99
C HIS A 159 18.88 43.96 -18.17
N PHE A 160 19.40 42.73 -18.05
CA PHE A 160 20.09 42.03 -19.13
C PHE A 160 19.17 41.83 -20.34
N ASN A 161 17.94 41.36 -20.14
CA ASN A 161 16.96 41.20 -21.22
C ASN A 161 16.63 42.53 -21.89
N ARG A 162 16.52 43.64 -21.15
CA ARG A 162 16.31 44.99 -21.71
C ARG A 162 17.50 45.47 -22.54
N LEU A 163 18.73 45.21 -22.10
CA LEU A 163 19.94 45.53 -22.87
C LEU A 163 20.00 44.74 -24.18
N MET A 164 19.63 43.45 -24.15
CA MET A 164 19.55 42.61 -25.35
C MET A 164 18.45 43.08 -26.31
N TYR A 165 17.26 43.39 -25.81
CA TYR A 165 16.14 43.90 -26.62
C TYR A 165 16.43 45.29 -27.24
N SER A 166 17.12 46.16 -26.50
CA SER A 166 17.54 47.48 -27.00
C SER A 166 18.55 47.36 -28.15
N ARG A 167 19.46 46.39 -28.06
CA ARG A 167 20.42 46.08 -29.13
C ARG A 167 19.78 45.45 -30.36
N GLU A 168 18.83 44.52 -30.21
CA GLU A 168 18.06 43.98 -31.35
C GLU A 168 17.34 45.09 -32.14
N LYS A 169 16.74 46.06 -31.43
CA LYS A 169 16.12 47.23 -32.08
C LYS A 169 17.15 48.10 -32.82
N GLN A 170 18.33 48.32 -32.24
CA GLN A 170 19.40 49.08 -32.91
C GLN A 170 19.89 48.37 -34.18
N ILE A 171 20.03 47.04 -34.14
CA ILE A 171 20.43 46.21 -35.29
C ILE A 171 19.37 46.29 -36.40
N GLN A 172 18.07 46.22 -36.07
CA GLN A 172 16.98 46.40 -37.05
C GLN A 172 16.92 47.81 -37.65
N THR A 173 17.23 48.86 -36.88
CA THR A 173 17.27 50.23 -37.42
C THR A 173 18.50 50.52 -38.27
N ASN A 174 19.63 49.86 -38.00
CA ASN A 174 20.85 50.01 -38.79
C ASN A 174 20.78 49.23 -40.11
N SER A 175 20.11 48.08 -40.15
CA SER A 175 19.86 47.33 -41.39
C SER A 175 18.91 48.07 -42.36
N LEU A 176 18.03 48.95 -41.85
CA LEU A 176 17.16 49.81 -42.67
C LEU A 176 17.87 51.08 -43.21
N LYS A 177 18.98 51.54 -42.61
CA LYS A 177 19.73 52.72 -43.07
C LYS A 177 20.77 52.44 -44.17
N VAL A 178 21.02 51.18 -44.50
CA VAL A 178 21.96 50.77 -45.56
C VAL A 178 21.29 50.72 -46.95
N CYS A 179 19.98 50.98 -47.01
CA CYS A 179 19.20 51.03 -48.26
C CYS A 179 18.67 52.45 -48.53
N TYR A 180 19.53 53.44 -48.72
CA TYR A 180 19.25 54.67 -49.49
C TYR A 180 20.55 55.28 -50.03
#